data_AF-A0A8T2YLV9-F1
#
_entry.id   AF-A0A8T2YLV9-F1
#
_cell.length_a   1.000
_cell.length_b   1.000
_cell.length_c   1.000
_cell.angle_alpha   90.00
_cell.angle_beta   90.00
_cell.angle_gamma   90.00
#
_symmetry.space_group_name_H-M   'P 1'
#
loop_
_entity.id
_entity.type
_entity.pdbx_description
1 polymer ?
#
loop_
_entity_poly.entity_id
_entity_poly.type
_entity_poly.pdbx_seq_one_letter_code
_entity_poly.pdbx_strand_id
1 'polypeptide(L)'
;MALFLSPLLLLRAPHSRSGLFFFVWFFLFELLMFVNCFLQVEIQVSKLYCVDKAMPTLPINIEDASRSEKEIEEALEAGEQLVRVNQDTRLNYRVLDFRTSANQGIFRIQCQVCNIFRQFLLSEDFVEIHTPKLIAGSSEGGSAVFKLDYKGQAACLAQSPQLHKQMAICGDFGRVFEIGPVFRAEDSYTHRHLCEFTGLDVEMEIKQHYTEVMDVVDHLFVTMFDHLNKKCSKYLEAVGRQYPFEPLKYLPKTLRLKFEEGVQMLKEAGVEIDPYGDLNTESERKLGQLVLEKYGTEFYILHRYPLAVRPFYTMPCYDDPKYSNSFDVFIRGEEIISGAQRVHVPEFLVERAQACGIDVSTISTYIDSFRYGAPPHGGFGAGLERVVMLFCGLNNIRKTSLFPRDPLRIAP
;
A
#
# COMPACT_ATOMS: atom_id res chain seq x y z
N MET A 1 19.07 -24.55 27.82
CA MET A 1 18.74 -23.75 26.62
C MET A 1 17.57 -22.86 27.00
N ALA A 2 17.76 -21.54 27.11
CA ALA A 2 16.69 -20.62 27.45
C ALA A 2 15.81 -20.41 26.23
N LEU A 3 14.53 -20.75 26.33
CA LEU A 3 13.53 -20.49 25.29
C LEU A 3 12.79 -19.20 25.66
N PHE A 4 12.87 -18.20 24.79
CA PHE A 4 11.97 -17.05 24.83
C PHE A 4 10.62 -17.51 24.27
N LEU A 5 9.64 -17.73 25.14
CA LEU A 5 8.27 -17.91 24.70
C LEU A 5 7.71 -16.54 24.28
N SER A 6 6.94 -16.55 23.19
CA SER A 6 6.09 -15.43 22.77
C SER A 6 5.29 -14.90 23.98
N PRO A 7 5.05 -13.57 24.10
CA PRO A 7 4.44 -12.91 25.26
C PRO A 7 2.96 -13.27 25.52
N LEU A 8 2.48 -14.39 24.99
CA LEU A 8 1.09 -14.86 24.99
C LEU A 8 0.87 -16.09 25.89
N LEU A 9 1.67 -16.26 26.95
CA LEU A 9 1.27 -17.17 28.04
C LEU A 9 0.37 -16.42 29.03
N LEU A 10 -0.94 -16.55 28.81
CA LEU A 10 -1.98 -16.25 29.79
C LEU A 10 -1.95 -17.31 30.90
N LEU A 11 -1.00 -17.19 31.83
CA LEU A 11 -0.97 -18.06 33.00
C LEU A 11 -1.90 -17.50 34.08
N ARG A 12 -3.03 -18.19 34.28
CA ARG A 12 -3.88 -18.02 35.46
C ARG A 12 -3.18 -18.66 36.65
N ALA A 13 -2.41 -17.89 37.42
CA ALA A 13 -1.80 -18.40 38.65
C ALA A 13 -2.91 -18.77 39.67
N PRO A 14 -2.90 -19.97 40.27
CA PRO A 14 -3.99 -20.48 41.13
C PRO A 14 -4.22 -19.71 42.44
N HIS A 15 -3.44 -18.66 42.74
CA HIS A 15 -3.58 -17.83 43.94
C HIS A 15 -3.91 -16.36 43.69
N SER A 16 -4.23 -15.96 42.44
CA SER A 16 -4.72 -14.62 42.16
C SER A 16 -6.24 -14.54 42.36
N ARG A 17 -6.70 -14.05 43.53
CA ARG A 17 -8.11 -13.66 43.75
C ARG A 17 -8.42 -12.36 43.01
N SER A 18 -8.53 -12.44 41.69
CA SER A 18 -9.15 -11.49 40.75
C SER A 18 -8.63 -11.87 39.36
N GLY A 19 -9.45 -11.72 38.33
CA GLY A 19 -9.12 -12.01 36.93
C GLY A 19 -8.08 -11.05 36.35
N LEU A 20 -6.90 -10.97 36.97
CA LEU A 20 -5.75 -10.27 36.41
C LEU A 20 -5.13 -11.13 35.33
N PHE A 21 -5.27 -10.66 34.09
CA PHE A 21 -4.46 -11.10 32.98
C PHE A 21 -3.12 -10.36 33.06
N PHE A 22 -2.05 -11.08 33.34
CA PHE A 22 -0.72 -10.49 33.40
C PHE A 22 -0.03 -10.61 32.03
N PHE A 23 0.36 -9.48 31.44
CA PHE A 23 1.48 -9.50 30.50
C PHE A 23 2.76 -9.54 31.31
N VAL A 24 3.40 -10.71 31.30
CA VAL A 24 4.66 -10.93 31.99
C VAL A 24 5.65 -11.49 30.98
N TRP A 25 6.80 -10.84 30.88
CA TRP A 25 7.97 -11.47 30.27
C TRP A 25 8.50 -12.52 31.25
N PHE A 26 8.45 -13.80 30.86
CA PHE A 26 8.91 -14.90 31.70
C PHE A 26 10.25 -15.47 31.22
N PHE A 27 11.12 -15.82 32.16
CA PHE A 27 12.26 -16.72 31.92
C PHE A 27 11.87 -18.15 32.34
N LEU A 28 11.94 -19.11 31.42
CA LEU A 28 11.83 -20.55 31.74
C LEU A 28 13.23 -21.16 31.87
N PHE A 29 13.47 -21.85 32.99
CA PHE A 29 14.63 -22.73 33.15
C PHE A 29 14.09 -24.16 33.36
N GLU A 30 14.59 -25.11 32.56
CA GLU A 30 14.26 -26.55 32.51
C GLU A 30 12.96 -26.92 31.81
N LEU A 31 13.09 -27.89 30.88
CA LEU A 31 12.07 -28.32 29.94
C LEU A 31 11.96 -29.85 30.00
N LEU A 32 10.78 -30.36 30.34
CA LEU A 32 10.40 -31.76 30.15
C LEU A 32 9.36 -31.80 29.03
N MET A 33 9.73 -32.33 27.86
CA MET A 33 8.81 -32.50 26.74
C MET A 33 7.97 -33.77 26.94
N PHE A 34 6.65 -33.64 26.93
CA PHE A 34 5.73 -34.75 26.68
C PHE A 34 4.91 -34.45 25.43
N VAL A 35 4.77 -35.47 24.57
CA VAL A 35 3.95 -35.43 23.35
C VAL A 35 2.52 -35.80 23.73
N ASN A 36 1.55 -34.93 23.45
CA ASN A 36 0.13 -35.23 23.64
C ASN A 36 -0.65 -35.08 22.32
N CYS A 37 -1.79 -35.73 22.21
CA CYS A 37 -2.41 -36.10 20.92
C CYS A 37 -3.06 -34.95 20.13
N PHE A 38 -3.07 -33.71 20.66
CA PHE A 38 -3.71 -32.54 20.03
C PHE A 38 -2.81 -31.30 19.92
N LEU A 39 -1.76 -31.20 20.76
CA LEU A 39 -0.73 -30.17 20.73
C LEU A 39 0.60 -30.91 20.82
N GLN A 40 1.47 -30.77 19.80
CA GLN A 40 2.69 -31.58 19.68
C GLN A 40 3.63 -31.51 20.89
N VAL A 41 3.50 -30.47 21.74
CA VAL A 41 4.27 -30.33 22.99
C VAL A 41 3.50 -29.52 24.03
N GLU A 42 3.61 -29.88 25.30
CA GLU A 42 3.21 -29.07 26.46
C GLU A 42 4.44 -28.57 27.23
N ILE A 43 4.34 -27.41 27.89
CA ILE A 43 5.42 -26.80 28.66
C ILE A 43 5.15 -26.97 30.16
N GLN A 44 5.89 -27.86 30.81
CA GLN A 44 5.89 -27.96 32.26
C GLN A 44 6.85 -26.94 32.88
N VAL A 45 6.30 -25.95 33.58
CA VAL A 45 7.06 -24.85 34.18
C VAL A 45 7.58 -25.25 35.56
N SER A 46 8.90 -25.28 35.76
CA SER A 46 9.52 -25.52 37.08
C SER A 46 9.75 -24.22 37.86
N LYS A 47 10.13 -23.14 37.16
CA LYS A 47 10.38 -21.80 37.72
C LYS A 47 9.88 -20.74 36.76
N LEU A 48 9.36 -19.65 37.33
CA LEU A 48 8.71 -18.57 36.60
C LEU A 48 9.10 -17.23 37.22
N TYR A 49 9.76 -16.37 36.45
CA TYR A 49 10.22 -15.04 36.90
C TYR A 49 9.60 -13.94 36.07
N CYS A 50 9.05 -12.91 36.71
CA CYS A 50 8.53 -11.72 36.04
C CYS A 50 9.67 -10.75 35.72
N VAL A 51 10.01 -10.60 34.43
CA VAL A 51 11.04 -9.65 33.97
C VAL A 51 10.50 -8.22 33.93
N ASP A 52 9.27 -8.05 33.43
CA ASP A 52 8.57 -6.78 33.42
C ASP A 52 7.09 -7.00 33.70
N LYS A 53 6.51 -6.11 34.50
CA LYS A 53 5.14 -6.22 34.99
C LYS A 53 4.28 -5.16 34.32
N ALA A 54 3.36 -5.62 33.46
CA ALA A 54 2.34 -4.74 32.89
C ALA A 54 1.37 -4.19 33.95
N MET A 55 0.69 -3.10 33.58
CA MET A 55 -0.40 -2.56 34.41
C MET A 55 -1.49 -3.61 34.64
N PRO A 56 -2.14 -3.63 35.82
CA PRO A 56 -3.20 -4.59 36.13
C PRO A 56 -4.39 -4.55 35.15
N THR A 57 -4.72 -3.34 34.69
CA THR A 57 -5.83 -3.11 33.76
C THR A 57 -5.26 -2.46 32.51
N LEU A 58 -5.30 -3.19 31.40
CA LEU A 58 -4.94 -2.66 30.10
C LEU A 58 -6.13 -1.92 29.48
N PRO A 59 -5.89 -0.85 28.69
CA PRO A 59 -6.96 -0.09 28.05
C PRO A 59 -7.72 -0.88 26.98
N ILE A 60 -7.10 -1.92 26.40
CA ILE A 60 -7.77 -2.91 25.55
C ILE A 60 -7.26 -4.32 25.91
N ASN A 61 -8.14 -5.32 25.81
CA ASN A 61 -7.76 -6.73 25.89
C ASN A 61 -7.38 -7.24 24.49
N ILE A 62 -6.31 -8.04 24.42
CA ILE A 62 -5.81 -8.62 23.17
C ILE A 62 -6.77 -9.67 22.61
N GLU A 63 -7.44 -10.44 23.47
CA GLU A 63 -8.43 -11.43 23.05
C GLU A 63 -9.61 -10.74 22.36
N ASP A 64 -10.17 -9.72 23.00
CA ASP A 64 -11.25 -8.91 22.42
C ASP A 64 -10.80 -8.23 21.11
N ALA A 65 -9.56 -7.73 21.07
CA ALA A 65 -8.98 -7.16 19.87
C ALA A 65 -8.64 -8.21 18.79
N SER A 66 -8.57 -9.51 19.11
CA SER A 66 -8.25 -10.57 18.13
C SER A 66 -9.49 -11.19 17.48
N ARG A 67 -10.68 -10.97 18.07
CA ARG A 67 -11.94 -11.51 17.51
C ARG A 67 -12.24 -10.94 16.12
N SER A 68 -12.82 -11.81 15.29
CA SER A 68 -13.37 -11.42 14.00
C SER A 68 -14.76 -10.82 14.15
N GLU A 69 -15.22 -10.04 13.16
CA GLU A 69 -16.60 -9.55 13.16
C GLU A 69 -17.61 -10.70 13.05
N LYS A 70 -17.25 -11.75 12.30
CA LYS A 70 -18.04 -12.97 12.17
C LYS A 70 -18.28 -13.66 13.51
N GLU A 71 -17.24 -13.81 14.34
CA GLU A 71 -17.38 -14.38 15.69
C GLU A 71 -18.30 -13.54 16.59
N ILE A 72 -18.25 -12.21 16.46
CA ILE A 72 -19.12 -11.30 17.22
C ILE A 72 -20.57 -11.44 16.77
N GLU A 73 -20.80 -11.53 15.45
CA GLU A 73 -22.13 -11.73 14.87
C GLU A 73 -22.72 -13.09 15.26
N GLU A 74 -21.97 -14.19 15.13
CA GLU A 74 -22.40 -15.53 15.53
C GLU A 74 -22.71 -15.62 17.03
N ALA A 75 -21.91 -14.98 17.89
CA ALA A 75 -22.18 -14.92 19.31
C ALA A 75 -23.45 -14.11 19.63
N LEU A 76 -23.67 -13.00 18.94
CA LEU A 76 -24.88 -12.19 19.09
C LEU A 76 -26.13 -12.97 18.68
N GLU A 77 -26.06 -13.74 17.59
CA GLU A 77 -27.13 -14.66 17.16
C GLU A 77 -27.39 -15.76 18.19
N ALA A 78 -26.35 -16.24 18.88
CA ALA A 78 -26.44 -17.19 19.99
C ALA A 78 -26.91 -16.55 21.33
N GLY A 79 -27.17 -15.24 21.36
CA GLY A 79 -27.59 -14.52 22.55
C GLY A 79 -26.47 -14.13 23.52
N GLU A 80 -25.20 -14.23 23.09
CA GLU A 80 -24.02 -13.82 23.85
C GLU A 80 -23.49 -12.46 23.36
N GLN A 81 -23.37 -11.49 24.26
CA GLN A 81 -22.80 -10.19 23.93
C GLN A 81 -21.29 -10.18 24.14
N LEU A 82 -20.53 -10.34 23.06
CA LEU A 82 -19.07 -10.16 23.09
C LEU A 82 -18.68 -8.69 23.01
N VAL A 83 -17.53 -8.37 23.59
CA VAL A 83 -16.93 -7.02 23.51
C VAL A 83 -16.32 -6.81 22.12
N ARG A 84 -16.75 -5.74 21.44
CA ARG A 84 -16.18 -5.26 20.17
C ARG A 84 -15.22 -4.11 20.44
N VAL A 85 -13.97 -4.23 20.00
CA VAL A 85 -13.00 -3.13 20.06
C VAL A 85 -13.01 -2.37 18.74
N ASN A 86 -13.55 -1.15 18.76
CA ASN A 86 -13.67 -0.30 17.57
C ASN A 86 -12.30 0.12 17.02
N GLN A 87 -12.27 0.44 15.72
CA GLN A 87 -11.03 0.79 15.02
C GLN A 87 -10.30 1.97 15.66
N ASP A 88 -10.98 3.07 16.01
CA ASP A 88 -10.33 4.22 16.63
C ASP A 88 -9.72 3.90 17.99
N THR A 89 -10.39 3.06 18.79
CA THR A 89 -9.85 2.58 20.06
C THR A 89 -8.59 1.74 19.85
N ARG A 90 -8.58 0.84 18.85
CA ARG A 90 -7.38 0.07 18.46
C ARG A 90 -6.23 0.99 18.06
N LEU A 91 -6.51 2.04 17.29
CA LEU A 91 -5.50 3.00 16.84
C LEU A 91 -5.00 3.89 17.99
N ASN A 92 -5.84 4.24 18.96
CA ASN A 92 -5.41 5.00 20.14
C ASN A 92 -4.48 4.17 21.05
N TYR A 93 -4.68 2.84 21.08
CA TYR A 93 -3.85 1.90 21.85
C TYR A 93 -3.05 0.97 20.94
N ARG A 94 -2.51 1.54 19.85
CA ARG A 94 -1.92 0.79 18.73
C ARG A 94 -0.82 -0.20 19.15
N VAL A 95 -0.01 0.16 20.14
CA VAL A 95 1.06 -0.70 20.69
C VAL A 95 0.53 -2.03 21.23
N LEU A 96 -0.68 -2.04 21.81
CA LEU A 96 -1.33 -3.27 22.26
C LEU A 96 -1.99 -4.01 21.10
N ASP A 97 -2.65 -3.30 20.19
CA ASP A 97 -3.30 -3.89 19.01
C ASP A 97 -2.29 -4.63 18.10
N PHE A 98 -1.05 -4.15 17.98
CA PHE A 98 0.02 -4.81 17.25
C PHE A 98 0.32 -6.24 17.70
N ARG A 99 0.02 -6.57 18.96
CA ARG A 99 0.31 -7.89 19.54
C ARG A 99 -0.69 -8.95 19.11
N THR A 100 -1.81 -8.57 18.49
CA THR A 100 -2.75 -9.51 17.88
C THR A 100 -2.06 -10.28 16.74
N SER A 101 -2.42 -11.56 16.57
CA SER A 101 -1.82 -12.41 15.54
C SER A 101 -2.01 -11.87 14.13
N ALA A 102 -3.16 -11.25 13.85
CA ALA A 102 -3.44 -10.66 12.55
C ALA A 102 -2.54 -9.44 12.27
N ASN A 103 -2.39 -8.49 13.20
CA ASN A 103 -1.48 -7.35 13.01
C ASN A 103 -0.02 -7.83 12.84
N GLN A 104 0.41 -8.82 13.65
CA GLN A 104 1.71 -9.47 13.48
C GLN A 104 1.88 -10.09 12.07
N GLY A 105 0.81 -10.65 11.50
CA GLY A 105 0.79 -11.15 10.12
C GLY A 105 0.86 -10.03 9.08
N ILE A 106 0.00 -9.01 9.19
CA ILE A 106 -0.11 -7.87 8.27
C ILE A 106 1.25 -7.19 8.09
N PHE A 107 1.94 -6.85 9.18
CA PHE A 107 3.22 -6.12 9.08
C PHE A 107 4.39 -6.99 8.60
N ARG A 108 4.32 -8.31 8.78
CA ARG A 108 5.28 -9.23 8.15
C ARG A 108 5.04 -9.39 6.66
N ILE A 109 3.78 -9.43 6.23
CA ILE A 109 3.40 -9.40 4.80
C ILE A 109 3.88 -8.08 4.17
N GLN A 110 3.62 -6.94 4.82
CA GLN A 110 4.11 -5.63 4.35
C GLN A 110 5.64 -5.58 4.21
N CYS A 111 6.37 -6.10 5.20
CA CYS A 111 7.83 -6.23 5.11
C CYS A 111 8.26 -7.07 3.89
N GLN A 112 7.55 -8.18 3.62
CA GLN A 112 7.83 -9.03 2.46
C GLN A 112 7.49 -8.34 1.13
N VAL A 113 6.44 -7.51 1.06
CA VAL A 113 6.14 -6.69 -0.12
C VAL A 113 7.33 -5.78 -0.46
N CYS A 114 7.85 -5.00 0.50
CA CYS A 114 9.02 -4.15 0.27
C CYS A 114 10.27 -4.97 -0.10
N ASN A 115 10.47 -6.11 0.55
CA ASN A 115 11.62 -6.97 0.28
C ASN A 115 11.60 -7.51 -1.15
N ILE A 116 10.45 -8.01 -1.63
CA ILE A 116 10.32 -8.53 -3.00
C ILE A 116 10.36 -7.41 -4.03
N PHE A 117 9.73 -6.27 -3.75
CA PHE A 117 9.83 -5.09 -4.60
C PHE A 117 11.30 -4.72 -4.85
N ARG A 118 12.09 -4.61 -3.78
CA ARG A 118 13.53 -4.34 -3.87
C ARG A 118 14.28 -5.45 -4.59
N GLN A 119 14.09 -6.72 -4.21
CA GLN A 119 14.83 -7.84 -4.80
C GLN A 119 14.58 -8.00 -6.30
N PHE A 120 13.33 -7.88 -6.73
CA PHE A 120 12.94 -7.97 -8.13
C PHE A 120 13.59 -6.83 -8.95
N LEU A 121 13.48 -5.59 -8.48
CA LEU A 121 14.02 -4.44 -9.22
C LEU A 121 15.55 -4.47 -9.26
N LEU A 122 16.21 -4.88 -8.18
CA LEU A 122 17.67 -5.08 -8.18
C LEU A 122 18.09 -6.18 -9.17
N SER A 123 17.29 -7.23 -9.35
CA SER A 123 17.58 -8.26 -10.37
C SER A 123 17.35 -7.80 -11.80
N GLU A 124 16.62 -6.70 -12.00
CA GLU A 124 16.35 -6.04 -13.28
C GLU A 124 17.24 -4.79 -13.49
N ASP A 125 18.39 -4.75 -12.82
CA ASP A 125 19.40 -3.69 -12.88
C ASP A 125 18.91 -2.28 -12.49
N PHE A 126 17.87 -2.18 -11.65
CA PHE A 126 17.47 -0.89 -11.09
C PHE A 126 18.36 -0.46 -9.91
N VAL A 127 18.51 0.85 -9.74
CA VAL A 127 19.25 1.47 -8.63
C VAL A 127 18.29 2.07 -7.61
N GLU A 128 18.45 1.73 -6.31
CA GLU A 128 17.70 2.37 -5.23
C GLU A 128 18.20 3.79 -5.00
N ILE A 129 17.32 4.78 -5.13
CA ILE A 129 17.62 6.20 -4.90
C ILE A 129 16.89 6.71 -3.65
N HIS A 130 17.42 7.79 -3.06
CA HIS A 130 16.83 8.44 -1.89
C HIS A 130 16.71 9.94 -2.16
N THR A 131 15.47 10.42 -2.32
CA THR A 131 15.20 11.79 -2.76
C THR A 131 14.72 12.67 -1.61
N PRO A 132 15.00 13.99 -1.63
CA PRO A 132 14.57 14.88 -0.57
C PRO A 132 13.04 14.98 -0.53
N LYS A 133 12.50 15.09 0.68
CA LYS A 133 11.04 15.27 0.92
C LYS A 133 10.67 16.71 1.25
N LEU A 134 11.67 17.57 1.42
CA LEU A 134 11.51 19.01 1.58
C LEU A 134 11.79 19.68 0.24
N ILE A 135 10.80 20.37 -0.32
CA ILE A 135 10.89 21.04 -1.62
C ILE A 135 10.38 22.49 -1.54
N ALA A 136 10.92 23.36 -2.38
CA ALA A 136 10.59 24.79 -2.38
C ALA A 136 9.24 25.14 -3.04
N GLY A 137 8.64 24.18 -3.78
CA GLY A 137 7.36 24.33 -4.48
C GLY A 137 6.63 22.99 -4.63
N SER A 138 5.45 22.96 -5.23
CA SER A 138 4.69 21.71 -5.44
C SER A 138 5.37 20.79 -6.47
N SER A 139 5.39 19.49 -6.21
CA SER A 139 5.96 18.48 -7.11
C SER A 139 5.11 18.19 -8.35
N GLU A 140 3.79 18.43 -8.30
CA GLU A 140 2.88 18.01 -9.39
C GLU A 140 1.97 19.15 -9.89
N GLY A 141 1.93 20.30 -9.21
CA GLY A 141 1.09 21.44 -9.59
C GLY A 141 -0.40 21.16 -9.37
N GLY A 142 -1.12 22.06 -8.70
CA GLY A 142 -2.58 21.99 -8.56
C GLY A 142 -3.13 21.19 -7.37
N SER A 143 -2.33 20.34 -6.70
CA SER A 143 -2.76 19.64 -5.49
C SER A 143 -2.36 20.35 -4.20
N ALA A 144 -3.12 20.12 -3.13
CA ALA A 144 -2.81 20.66 -1.80
C ALA A 144 -1.48 20.10 -1.29
N VAL A 145 -0.64 20.96 -0.69
CA VAL A 145 0.66 20.58 -0.11
C VAL A 145 0.74 20.97 1.36
N PHE A 146 1.42 20.16 2.17
CA PHE A 146 1.78 20.55 3.54
C PHE A 146 2.91 21.58 3.48
N LYS A 147 2.61 22.80 3.91
CA LYS A 147 3.58 23.90 3.94
C LYS A 147 4.27 23.98 5.30
N LEU A 148 5.53 24.36 5.30
CA LEU A 148 6.32 24.61 6.50
C LEU A 148 7.27 25.80 6.30
N ASP A 149 7.65 26.44 7.41
CA ASP A 149 8.72 27.43 7.42
C ASP A 149 10.08 26.73 7.52
N TYR A 150 10.92 26.91 6.51
CA TYR A 150 12.28 26.41 6.46
C TYR A 150 13.26 27.56 6.65
N LYS A 151 13.48 27.95 7.92
CA LYS A 151 14.40 29.01 8.32
C LYS A 151 14.08 30.35 7.65
N GLY A 152 12.80 30.73 7.61
CA GLY A 152 12.33 31.94 6.94
C GLY A 152 12.09 31.80 5.43
N GLN A 153 12.26 30.61 4.86
CA GLN A 153 11.89 30.29 3.48
C GLN A 153 10.67 29.38 3.46
N ALA A 154 9.74 29.59 2.54
CA ALA A 154 8.63 28.68 2.36
C ALA A 154 9.13 27.34 1.78
N ALA A 155 8.76 26.23 2.43
CA ALA A 155 8.97 24.90 1.92
C ALA A 155 7.67 24.09 2.01
N CYS A 156 7.61 22.96 1.33
CA CYS A 156 6.53 22.00 1.44
C CYS A 156 7.04 20.56 1.41
N LEU A 157 6.19 19.65 1.88
CA LEU A 157 6.45 18.22 1.80
C LEU A 157 6.10 17.69 0.40
N ALA A 158 7.01 16.90 -0.17
CA ALA A 158 6.87 16.35 -1.51
C ALA A 158 5.69 15.38 -1.59
N GLN A 159 4.82 15.58 -2.58
CA GLN A 159 3.66 14.71 -2.80
C GLN A 159 4.05 13.41 -3.50
N SER A 160 5.18 13.38 -4.17
CA SER A 160 5.72 12.16 -4.76
C SER A 160 7.19 12.44 -5.08
N PRO A 161 8.01 11.40 -5.27
CA PRO A 161 9.36 11.58 -5.79
C PRO A 161 9.36 11.82 -7.33
N GLN A 162 8.21 12.12 -7.96
CA GLN A 162 8.03 12.12 -9.41
C GLN A 162 9.01 13.01 -10.19
N LEU A 163 9.28 14.22 -9.71
CA LEU A 163 10.25 15.10 -10.38
C LEU A 163 11.68 14.55 -10.24
N HIS A 164 12.06 14.13 -9.02
CA HIS A 164 13.41 13.65 -8.74
C HIS A 164 13.74 12.33 -9.44
N LYS A 165 12.79 11.39 -9.57
CA LYS A 165 13.04 10.13 -10.28
C LYS A 165 13.28 10.34 -11.77
N GLN A 166 12.58 11.28 -12.41
CA GLN A 166 12.84 11.66 -13.80
C GLN A 166 14.18 12.41 -13.95
N MET A 167 14.53 13.29 -13.02
CA MET A 167 15.84 13.95 -13.00
C MET A 167 16.98 12.94 -12.84
N ALA A 168 16.77 11.86 -12.08
CA ALA A 168 17.75 10.77 -11.98
C ALA A 168 17.92 10.04 -13.33
N ILE A 169 16.85 9.84 -14.10
CA ILE A 169 16.96 9.32 -15.47
C ILE A 169 17.76 10.29 -16.36
N CYS A 170 17.52 11.59 -16.25
CA CYS A 170 18.32 12.61 -16.96
C CYS A 170 19.79 12.65 -16.50
N GLY A 171 20.10 12.07 -15.33
CA GLY A 171 21.45 11.91 -14.79
C GLY A 171 22.08 10.54 -15.09
N ASP A 172 21.67 9.87 -16.16
CA ASP A 172 22.21 8.60 -16.66
C ASP A 172 22.06 7.38 -15.73
N PHE A 173 21.15 7.42 -14.74
CA PHE A 173 20.90 6.24 -13.89
C PHE A 173 20.21 5.09 -14.63
N GLY A 174 19.52 5.37 -15.74
CA GLY A 174 18.84 4.39 -16.60
C GLY A 174 17.59 3.75 -16.01
N ARG A 175 17.67 3.20 -14.80
CA ARG A 175 16.58 2.50 -14.08
C ARG A 175 16.69 2.79 -12.59
N VAL A 176 15.66 3.40 -12.01
CA VAL A 176 15.66 3.80 -10.59
C VAL A 176 14.39 3.39 -9.86
N PHE A 177 14.51 3.14 -8.56
CA PHE A 177 13.36 2.99 -7.68
C PHE A 177 13.59 3.66 -6.33
N GLU A 178 12.52 3.98 -5.64
CA GLU A 178 12.55 4.53 -4.28
C GLU A 178 11.44 3.89 -3.43
N ILE A 179 11.79 3.55 -2.19
CA ILE A 179 10.83 3.21 -1.14
C ILE A 179 10.92 4.31 -0.08
N GLY A 180 9.90 5.15 0.02
CA GLY A 180 9.98 6.33 0.89
C GLY A 180 8.63 6.96 1.23
N PRO A 181 8.60 7.92 2.16
CA PRO A 181 7.37 8.58 2.56
C PRO A 181 6.82 9.47 1.44
N VAL A 182 5.50 9.46 1.33
CA VAL A 182 4.71 10.24 0.39
C VAL A 182 3.62 10.98 1.17
N PHE A 183 3.40 12.25 0.82
CA PHE A 183 2.47 13.13 1.51
C PHE A 183 1.28 13.54 0.64
N ARG A 184 0.09 13.54 1.22
CA ARG A 184 -1.18 13.97 0.59
C ARG A 184 -1.89 14.91 1.55
N ALA A 185 -2.05 16.18 1.16
CA ALA A 185 -2.62 17.21 2.03
C ALA A 185 -4.11 17.47 1.74
N GLU A 186 -4.73 16.66 0.90
CA GLU A 186 -6.17 16.71 0.64
C GLU A 186 -6.97 16.32 1.89
N ASP A 187 -8.04 17.06 2.19
CA ASP A 187 -8.98 16.81 3.30
C ASP A 187 -9.89 15.60 3.01
N SER A 188 -9.29 14.40 2.90
CA SER A 188 -10.01 13.17 2.56
C SER A 188 -10.18 12.24 3.77
N TYR A 189 -11.44 12.05 4.19
CA TYR A 189 -11.82 11.28 5.38
C TYR A 189 -12.32 9.87 5.03
N THR A 190 -11.66 9.18 4.10
CA THR A 190 -12.11 7.86 3.61
C THR A 190 -11.36 6.70 4.28
N HIS A 191 -11.83 5.48 4.04
CA HIS A 191 -11.15 4.25 4.45
C HIS A 191 -9.95 3.89 3.54
N ARG A 192 -9.73 4.63 2.44
CA ARG A 192 -8.70 4.36 1.41
C ARG A 192 -7.54 5.37 1.41
N HIS A 193 -7.68 6.49 2.13
CA HIS A 193 -6.71 7.59 2.10
C HIS A 193 -5.97 7.76 3.43
N LEU A 194 -4.71 8.15 3.31
CA LEU A 194 -3.81 8.59 4.39
C LEU A 194 -3.14 9.90 3.95
N CYS A 195 -2.77 10.74 4.90
CA CYS A 195 -2.00 11.95 4.65
C CYS A 195 -0.49 11.69 4.52
N GLU A 196 -0.01 10.61 5.13
CA GLU A 196 1.36 10.11 5.02
C GLU A 196 1.31 8.60 4.83
N PHE A 197 1.99 8.10 3.81
CA PHE A 197 2.07 6.68 3.49
C PHE A 197 3.40 6.35 2.81
N THR A 198 3.70 5.07 2.63
CA THR A 198 4.96 4.64 1.98
C THR A 198 4.73 4.41 0.49
N GLY A 199 5.40 5.21 -0.34
CA GLY A 199 5.45 5.05 -1.78
C GLY A 199 6.46 3.97 -2.21
N LEU A 200 6.09 3.23 -3.25
CA LEU A 200 6.94 2.31 -4.01
C LEU A 200 7.03 2.86 -5.44
N ASP A 201 8.07 3.64 -5.70
CA ASP A 201 8.21 4.42 -6.93
C ASP A 201 9.26 3.81 -7.85
N VAL A 202 8.95 3.79 -9.15
CA VAL A 202 9.84 3.30 -10.21
C VAL A 202 9.87 4.30 -11.37
N GLU A 203 11.03 4.50 -11.96
CA GLU A 203 11.19 5.19 -13.25
C GLU A 203 12.31 4.49 -14.05
N MET A 204 12.14 4.36 -15.36
CA MET A 204 13.10 3.70 -16.23
C MET A 204 13.10 4.29 -17.63
N GLU A 205 14.24 4.21 -18.30
CA GLU A 205 14.33 4.41 -19.74
C GLU A 205 13.46 3.43 -20.52
N ILE A 206 12.83 3.93 -21.58
CA ILE A 206 12.05 3.16 -22.54
C ILE A 206 12.90 3.02 -23.80
N LYS A 207 13.07 1.80 -24.31
CA LYS A 207 13.87 1.56 -25.51
C LYS A 207 13.05 1.66 -26.79
N GLN A 208 11.82 1.16 -26.78
CA GLN A 208 10.93 1.11 -27.95
C GLN A 208 9.55 1.66 -27.65
N HIS A 209 8.91 1.20 -26.57
CA HIS A 209 7.51 1.52 -26.28
C HIS A 209 7.17 1.47 -24.79
N TYR A 210 6.25 2.33 -24.32
CA TYR A 210 5.91 2.45 -22.90
C TYR A 210 5.30 1.18 -22.27
N THR A 211 4.89 0.22 -23.10
CA THR A 211 4.50 -1.13 -22.66
C THR A 211 5.60 -1.83 -21.88
N GLU A 212 6.88 -1.49 -22.11
CA GLU A 212 8.00 -2.00 -21.31
C GLU A 212 7.83 -1.70 -19.82
N VAL A 213 7.27 -0.54 -19.46
CA VAL A 213 6.97 -0.18 -18.06
C VAL A 213 5.84 -1.05 -17.52
N MET A 214 4.82 -1.33 -18.33
CA MET A 214 3.73 -2.25 -17.96
C MET A 214 4.20 -3.71 -17.86
N ASP A 215 5.22 -4.11 -18.63
CA ASP A 215 5.86 -5.43 -18.52
C ASP A 215 6.59 -5.59 -17.18
N VAL A 216 7.26 -4.52 -16.71
CA VAL A 216 7.85 -4.49 -15.36
C VAL A 216 6.77 -4.63 -14.28
N VAL A 217 5.64 -3.91 -14.40
CA VAL A 217 4.50 -4.06 -13.47
C VAL A 217 3.97 -5.50 -13.45
N ASP A 218 3.73 -6.10 -14.62
CA ASP A 218 3.23 -7.46 -14.76
C ASP A 218 4.14 -8.46 -14.04
N HIS A 219 5.42 -8.49 -14.39
CA HIS A 219 6.38 -9.42 -13.80
C HIS A 219 6.59 -9.17 -12.29
N LEU A 220 6.68 -7.91 -11.87
CA LEU A 220 6.90 -7.53 -10.48
C LEU A 220 5.75 -8.03 -9.58
N PHE A 221 4.51 -7.71 -9.94
CA PHE A 221 3.36 -8.02 -9.09
C PHE A 221 3.01 -9.50 -9.11
N VAL A 222 3.11 -10.18 -10.26
CA VAL A 222 2.92 -11.64 -10.32
C VAL A 222 3.96 -12.35 -9.44
N THR A 223 5.24 -11.97 -9.55
CA THR A 223 6.31 -12.52 -8.70
C THR A 223 6.06 -12.25 -7.23
N MET A 224 5.59 -11.04 -6.90
CA MET A 224 5.24 -10.65 -5.54
C MET A 224 4.11 -11.52 -4.97
N PHE A 225 3.01 -11.68 -5.70
CA PHE A 225 1.87 -12.46 -5.26
C PHE A 225 2.24 -13.94 -5.08
N ASP A 226 3.00 -14.52 -6.01
CA ASP A 226 3.48 -15.90 -5.92
C ASP A 226 4.36 -16.10 -4.68
N HIS A 227 5.28 -15.16 -4.40
CA HIS A 227 6.11 -15.22 -3.20
C HIS A 227 5.29 -15.11 -1.92
N LEU A 228 4.35 -14.15 -1.85
CA LEU A 228 3.49 -13.98 -0.68
C LEU A 228 2.67 -15.23 -0.42
N ASN A 229 2.02 -15.80 -1.44
CA ASN A 229 1.22 -17.01 -1.31
C ASN A 229 2.08 -18.21 -0.86
N LYS A 230 3.31 -18.35 -1.39
CA LYS A 230 4.20 -19.46 -1.07
C LYS A 230 4.91 -19.35 0.27
N LYS A 231 5.32 -18.15 0.66
CA LYS A 231 6.23 -17.91 1.81
C LYS A 231 5.55 -17.27 3.02
N CYS A 232 4.41 -16.61 2.83
CA CYS A 232 3.68 -15.92 3.89
C CYS A 232 2.41 -16.65 4.33
N SER A 233 2.22 -17.93 3.98
CA SER A 233 1.00 -18.69 4.28
C SER A 233 0.59 -18.64 5.76
N LYS A 234 1.54 -18.78 6.69
CA LYS A 234 1.28 -18.67 8.13
C LYS A 234 0.77 -17.28 8.55
N TYR A 235 1.28 -16.23 7.91
CA TYR A 235 0.85 -14.85 8.18
C TYR A 235 -0.51 -14.59 7.56
N LEU A 236 -0.74 -15.06 6.33
CA LEU A 236 -2.04 -14.96 5.65
C LEU A 236 -3.13 -15.71 6.41
N GLU A 237 -2.83 -16.88 6.97
CA GLU A 237 -3.75 -17.62 7.83
C GLU A 237 -4.09 -16.83 9.10
N ALA A 238 -3.09 -16.23 9.77
CA ALA A 238 -3.31 -15.41 10.95
C ALA A 238 -4.19 -14.18 10.65
N VAL A 239 -4.00 -13.55 9.48
CA VAL A 239 -4.87 -12.45 9.02
C VAL A 239 -6.27 -12.97 8.72
N GLY A 240 -6.39 -14.06 7.96
CA GLY A 240 -7.67 -14.65 7.53
C GLY A 240 -8.55 -15.13 8.68
N ARG A 241 -7.96 -15.57 9.81
CA ARG A 241 -8.73 -15.92 11.01
C ARG A 241 -9.48 -14.72 11.60
N GLN A 242 -8.86 -13.55 11.62
CA GLN A 242 -9.48 -12.34 12.18
C GLN A 242 -10.27 -11.55 11.13
N TYR A 243 -9.78 -11.50 9.89
CA TYR A 243 -10.38 -10.82 8.77
C TYR A 243 -10.53 -11.83 7.63
N PRO A 244 -11.62 -12.61 7.56
CA PRO A 244 -11.80 -13.56 6.48
C PRO A 244 -11.77 -12.88 5.12
N PHE A 245 -10.94 -13.40 4.20
CA PHE A 245 -10.85 -12.92 2.82
C PHE A 245 -10.58 -14.09 1.87
N GLU A 246 -11.06 -13.96 0.64
CA GLU A 246 -10.74 -14.90 -0.44
C GLU A 246 -9.34 -14.61 -1.01
N PRO A 247 -8.50 -15.63 -1.28
CA PRO A 247 -7.22 -15.42 -1.95
C PRO A 247 -7.37 -14.61 -3.24
N LEU A 248 -6.45 -13.67 -3.48
CA LEU A 248 -6.48 -12.81 -4.65
C LEU A 248 -6.42 -13.65 -5.94
N LYS A 249 -7.34 -13.41 -6.87
CA LYS A 249 -7.32 -14.06 -8.19
C LYS A 249 -6.54 -13.23 -9.19
N TYR A 250 -5.42 -13.75 -9.70
CA TYR A 250 -4.60 -13.09 -10.71
C TYR A 250 -4.18 -14.08 -11.79
N LEU A 251 -3.89 -13.56 -12.99
CA LEU A 251 -3.41 -14.36 -14.11
C LEU A 251 -1.87 -14.42 -14.09
N PRO A 252 -1.24 -15.50 -14.60
CA PRO A 252 0.21 -15.56 -14.77
C PRO A 252 0.76 -14.47 -15.70
N LYS A 253 -0.06 -14.02 -16.66
CA LYS A 253 0.18 -12.85 -17.48
C LYS A 253 -0.96 -11.87 -17.24
N THR A 254 -0.62 -10.69 -16.73
CA THR A 254 -1.62 -9.71 -16.30
C THR A 254 -2.49 -9.25 -17.47
N LEU A 255 -3.79 -9.21 -17.25
CA LEU A 255 -4.76 -8.69 -18.23
C LEU A 255 -4.49 -7.21 -18.48
N ARG A 256 -4.43 -6.82 -19.75
CA ARG A 256 -4.35 -5.42 -20.19
C ARG A 256 -5.60 -5.09 -20.99
N LEU A 257 -6.30 -4.04 -20.59
CA LEU A 257 -7.46 -3.50 -21.29
C LEU A 257 -7.16 -2.05 -21.67
N LYS A 258 -7.63 -1.63 -22.84
CA LYS A 258 -7.68 -0.21 -23.18
C LYS A 258 -8.79 0.46 -22.37
N PHE A 259 -8.59 1.73 -22.04
CA PHE A 259 -9.60 2.55 -21.37
C PHE A 259 -10.95 2.50 -22.10
N GLU A 260 -10.92 2.57 -23.43
CA GLU A 260 -12.08 2.48 -24.30
C GLU A 260 -12.86 1.17 -24.13
N GLU A 261 -12.15 0.05 -23.97
CA GLU A 261 -12.75 -1.27 -23.73
C GLU A 261 -13.39 -1.33 -22.33
N GLY A 262 -12.75 -0.74 -21.32
CA GLY A 262 -13.29 -0.62 -19.97
C GLY A 262 -14.57 0.24 -19.93
N VAL A 263 -14.56 1.39 -20.61
CA VAL A 263 -15.74 2.25 -20.78
C VAL A 263 -16.87 1.50 -21.49
N GLN A 264 -16.55 0.74 -22.54
CA GLN A 264 -17.54 -0.05 -23.26
C GLN A 264 -18.18 -1.12 -22.36
N MET A 265 -17.38 -1.84 -21.56
CA MET A 265 -17.87 -2.80 -20.58
C MET A 265 -18.82 -2.16 -19.55
N LEU A 266 -18.49 -0.95 -19.07
CA LEU A 266 -19.34 -0.22 -18.14
C LEU A 266 -20.67 0.20 -18.77
N LYS A 267 -20.64 0.70 -20.01
CA LYS A 267 -21.85 1.07 -20.77
C LYS A 267 -22.76 -0.13 -21.02
N GLU A 268 -22.19 -1.28 -21.39
CA GLU A 268 -22.94 -2.53 -21.57
C GLU A 268 -23.60 -3.02 -20.28
N ALA A 269 -22.99 -2.71 -19.13
CA ALA A 269 -23.56 -2.96 -17.80
C ALA A 269 -24.55 -1.89 -17.32
N GLY A 270 -24.90 -0.91 -18.16
CA GLY A 270 -25.86 0.15 -17.85
C GLY A 270 -25.32 1.30 -17.00
N VAL A 271 -24.00 1.45 -16.90
CA VAL A 271 -23.37 2.59 -16.21
C VAL A 271 -23.23 3.76 -17.16
N GLU A 272 -23.77 4.92 -16.79
CA GLU A 272 -23.52 6.17 -17.50
C GLU A 272 -22.12 6.69 -17.20
N ILE A 273 -21.30 6.83 -18.24
CA ILE A 273 -19.92 7.28 -18.09
C ILE A 273 -19.50 8.18 -19.26
N ASP A 274 -18.77 9.24 -18.95
CA ASP A 274 -18.12 10.08 -19.96
C ASP A 274 -16.96 9.28 -20.59
N PRO A 275 -16.96 9.05 -21.93
CA PRO A 275 -15.89 8.33 -22.61
C PRO A 275 -14.51 8.97 -22.51
N TYR A 276 -14.44 10.25 -22.15
CA TYR A 276 -13.18 10.99 -21.99
C TYR A 276 -12.98 11.50 -20.56
N GLY A 277 -13.90 11.18 -19.65
CA GLY A 277 -13.82 11.53 -18.23
C GLY A 277 -13.00 10.53 -17.43
N ASP A 278 -12.75 10.87 -16.17
CA ASP A 278 -12.07 9.98 -15.24
C ASP A 278 -13.03 8.95 -14.64
N LEU A 279 -12.52 7.80 -14.20
CA LEU A 279 -13.33 6.79 -13.53
C LEU A 279 -13.50 7.16 -12.06
N ASN A 280 -14.74 7.39 -11.63
CA ASN A 280 -15.03 7.52 -10.20
C ASN A 280 -14.95 6.16 -9.48
N THR A 281 -14.85 6.18 -8.16
CA THR A 281 -14.71 4.95 -7.33
C THR A 281 -15.80 3.90 -7.57
N GLU A 282 -17.04 4.31 -7.84
CA GLU A 282 -18.13 3.36 -8.12
C GLU A 282 -17.93 2.67 -9.46
N SER A 283 -17.49 3.42 -10.47
CA SER A 283 -17.18 2.91 -11.81
C SER A 283 -15.96 1.99 -11.79
N GLU A 284 -14.91 2.33 -11.05
CA GLU A 284 -13.73 1.46 -10.83
C GLU A 284 -14.13 0.10 -10.24
N ARG A 285 -14.96 0.13 -9.19
CA ARG A 285 -15.46 -1.08 -8.52
C ARG A 285 -16.33 -1.91 -9.44
N LYS A 286 -17.23 -1.27 -10.17
CA LYS A 286 -18.10 -1.97 -11.12
C LYS A 286 -17.29 -2.59 -12.25
N LEU A 287 -16.31 -1.88 -12.79
CA LEU A 287 -15.41 -2.41 -13.82
C LEU A 287 -14.62 -3.60 -13.27
N GLY A 288 -14.09 -3.52 -12.04
CA GLY A 288 -13.41 -4.63 -11.38
C GLY A 288 -14.28 -5.89 -11.25
N GLN A 289 -15.57 -5.73 -10.91
CA GLN A 289 -16.54 -6.83 -10.88
C GLN A 289 -16.72 -7.46 -12.27
N LEU A 290 -16.93 -6.64 -13.30
CA LEU A 290 -17.11 -7.11 -14.68
C LEU A 290 -15.84 -7.82 -15.20
N VAL A 291 -14.66 -7.32 -14.85
CA VAL A 291 -13.38 -7.95 -15.20
C VAL A 291 -13.23 -9.30 -14.50
N LEU A 292 -13.59 -9.40 -13.22
CA LEU A 292 -13.59 -10.67 -12.50
C LEU A 292 -14.57 -11.67 -13.11
N GLU A 293 -15.79 -11.26 -13.43
CA GLU A 293 -16.81 -12.11 -14.05
C GLU A 293 -16.40 -12.62 -15.43
N LYS A 294 -15.81 -11.74 -16.27
CA LYS A 294 -15.46 -12.05 -17.67
C LYS A 294 -14.13 -12.77 -17.83
N TYR A 295 -13.12 -12.38 -17.05
CA TYR A 295 -11.73 -12.83 -17.23
C TYR A 295 -11.19 -13.62 -16.03
N GLY A 296 -11.95 -13.74 -14.94
CA GLY A 296 -11.54 -14.53 -13.77
C GLY A 296 -10.40 -13.91 -12.96
N THR A 297 -10.17 -12.60 -13.06
CA THR A 297 -9.07 -11.91 -12.38
C THR A 297 -9.50 -10.64 -11.65
N GLU A 298 -8.86 -10.39 -10.51
CA GLU A 298 -8.97 -9.18 -9.71
C GLU A 298 -7.74 -8.26 -9.88
N PHE A 299 -6.75 -8.65 -10.69
CA PHE A 299 -5.54 -7.88 -10.98
C PHE A 299 -5.43 -7.62 -12.47
N TYR A 300 -5.51 -6.35 -12.88
CA TYR A 300 -5.47 -5.95 -14.28
C TYR A 300 -4.92 -4.54 -14.47
N ILE A 301 -4.47 -4.26 -15.68
CA ILE A 301 -3.98 -2.95 -16.12
C ILE A 301 -5.02 -2.34 -17.07
N LEU A 302 -5.44 -1.12 -16.80
CA LEU A 302 -6.22 -0.30 -17.73
C LEU A 302 -5.29 0.76 -18.31
N HIS A 303 -5.07 0.75 -19.62
CA HIS A 303 -4.12 1.66 -20.27
C HIS A 303 -4.79 2.54 -21.30
N ARG A 304 -4.05 3.54 -21.79
CA ARG A 304 -4.51 4.48 -22.83
C ARG A 304 -5.65 5.39 -22.32
N TYR A 305 -5.45 6.02 -21.16
CA TYR A 305 -6.44 6.95 -20.61
C TYR A 305 -6.53 8.26 -21.40
N PRO A 306 -7.67 8.96 -21.34
CA PRO A 306 -7.81 10.30 -21.91
C PRO A 306 -6.72 11.23 -21.37
N LEU A 307 -6.07 11.98 -22.25
CA LEU A 307 -4.97 12.88 -21.88
C LEU A 307 -5.46 14.02 -20.96
N ALA A 308 -6.72 14.41 -21.09
CA ALA A 308 -7.32 15.52 -20.34
C ALA A 308 -7.39 15.27 -18.82
N VAL A 309 -7.42 14.01 -18.39
CA VAL A 309 -7.49 13.64 -16.97
C VAL A 309 -6.12 13.30 -16.37
N ARG A 310 -5.05 13.45 -17.16
CA ARG A 310 -3.69 13.04 -16.77
C ARG A 310 -2.79 14.26 -16.51
N PRO A 311 -1.77 14.11 -15.63
CA PRO A 311 -0.84 15.20 -15.33
C PRO A 311 -0.11 15.74 -16.57
N PHE A 312 0.35 16.99 -16.47
CA PHE A 312 1.01 17.70 -17.57
C PHE A 312 2.19 16.94 -18.20
N TYR A 313 2.95 16.20 -17.39
CA TYR A 313 4.12 15.43 -17.82
C TYR A 313 3.78 14.14 -18.58
N THR A 314 2.50 13.83 -18.81
CA THR A 314 2.06 12.60 -19.49
C THR A 314 2.19 12.72 -21.00
N MET A 315 2.85 11.73 -21.63
CA MET A 315 3.00 11.68 -23.09
C MET A 315 1.65 11.34 -23.78
N PRO A 316 1.20 12.11 -24.78
CA PRO A 316 0.04 11.75 -25.62
C PRO A 316 0.29 10.49 -26.45
N CYS A 317 -0.77 9.80 -26.87
CA CYS A 317 -0.66 8.74 -27.86
C CYS A 317 -0.26 9.31 -29.22
N TYR A 318 0.54 8.57 -29.98
CA TYR A 318 0.98 8.99 -31.32
C TYR A 318 -0.14 8.91 -32.36
N ASP A 319 -1.10 8.00 -32.17
CA ASP A 319 -2.19 7.71 -33.11
C ASP A 319 -3.46 8.51 -32.84
N ASP A 320 -3.76 8.83 -31.58
CA ASP A 320 -4.86 9.71 -31.19
C ASP A 320 -4.47 10.62 -30.00
N PRO A 321 -4.27 11.94 -30.23
CA PRO A 321 -3.82 12.85 -29.18
C PRO A 321 -4.86 13.10 -28.08
N LYS A 322 -6.10 12.60 -28.22
CA LYS A 322 -7.09 12.62 -27.13
C LYS A 322 -6.72 11.65 -26.01
N TYR A 323 -5.96 10.60 -26.33
CA TYR A 323 -5.48 9.60 -25.39
C TYR A 323 -4.00 9.82 -25.06
N SER A 324 -3.54 9.11 -24.04
CA SER A 324 -2.19 9.24 -23.50
C SER A 324 -1.55 7.89 -23.27
N ASN A 325 -0.22 7.84 -23.26
CA ASN A 325 0.58 6.67 -22.93
C ASN A 325 0.64 6.47 -21.41
N SER A 326 -0.52 6.45 -20.78
CA SER A 326 -0.71 6.24 -19.34
C SER A 326 -1.46 4.94 -19.08
N PHE A 327 -1.38 4.49 -17.83
CA PHE A 327 -2.06 3.30 -17.36
C PHE A 327 -2.28 3.37 -15.85
N ASP A 328 -3.36 2.76 -15.41
CA ASP A 328 -3.60 2.46 -14.00
C ASP A 328 -3.65 0.94 -13.81
N VAL A 329 -3.32 0.50 -12.60
CA VAL A 329 -3.34 -0.91 -12.21
C VAL A 329 -4.30 -1.09 -11.05
N PHE A 330 -5.13 -2.12 -11.12
CA PHE A 330 -6.21 -2.35 -10.16
C PHE A 330 -6.01 -3.66 -9.42
N ILE A 331 -6.31 -3.66 -8.13
CA ILE A 331 -6.53 -4.86 -7.31
C ILE A 331 -7.95 -4.79 -6.75
N ARG A 332 -8.78 -5.80 -7.00
CA ARG A 332 -10.17 -5.90 -6.53
C ARG A 332 -11.03 -4.67 -6.90
N GLY A 333 -10.84 -4.14 -8.10
CA GLY A 333 -11.57 -2.96 -8.59
C GLY A 333 -11.18 -1.66 -7.90
N GLU A 334 -10.01 -1.61 -7.26
CA GLU A 334 -9.46 -0.42 -6.62
C GLU A 334 -8.06 -0.13 -7.20
N GLU A 335 -7.84 1.10 -7.66
CA GLU A 335 -6.55 1.54 -8.21
C GLU A 335 -5.43 1.35 -7.17
N ILE A 336 -4.26 0.85 -7.57
CA ILE A 336 -3.07 0.77 -6.72
C ILE A 336 -1.86 1.49 -7.30
N ILE A 337 -1.87 1.72 -8.61
CA ILE A 337 -0.79 2.36 -9.37
C ILE A 337 -1.41 3.31 -10.36
N SER A 338 -0.77 4.47 -10.48
CA SER A 338 -0.84 5.32 -11.65
C SER A 338 0.54 5.42 -12.31
N GLY A 339 0.62 5.14 -13.62
CA GLY A 339 1.86 5.10 -14.38
C GLY A 339 1.72 5.71 -15.77
N ALA A 340 2.83 6.15 -16.35
CA ALA A 340 2.85 6.70 -17.70
C ALA A 340 4.25 6.78 -18.30
N GLN A 341 4.30 6.87 -19.63
CA GLN A 341 5.41 7.51 -20.32
C GLN A 341 5.41 9.00 -20.06
N ARG A 342 6.59 9.56 -19.82
CA ARG A 342 6.78 10.99 -19.57
C ARG A 342 7.17 11.75 -20.81
N VAL A 343 6.79 13.02 -20.85
CA VAL A 343 7.31 13.97 -21.84
C VAL A 343 8.77 14.27 -21.51
N HIS A 344 9.67 13.86 -22.42
CA HIS A 344 11.11 14.08 -22.31
C HIS A 344 11.62 15.24 -23.18
N VAL A 345 10.76 15.82 -24.02
CA VAL A 345 11.09 16.97 -24.88
C VAL A 345 10.78 18.27 -24.11
N PRO A 346 11.79 19.09 -23.76
CA PRO A 346 11.61 20.24 -22.86
C PRO A 346 10.56 21.25 -23.35
N GLU A 347 10.58 21.59 -24.64
CA GLU A 347 9.68 22.58 -25.24
C GLU A 347 8.23 22.11 -25.17
N PHE A 348 8.00 20.82 -25.43
CA PHE A 348 6.67 20.23 -25.34
C PHE A 348 6.21 20.08 -23.89
N LEU A 349 7.12 19.79 -22.96
CA LEU A 349 6.83 19.75 -21.53
C LEU A 349 6.38 21.13 -21.00
N VAL A 350 7.03 22.21 -21.47
CA VAL A 350 6.63 23.60 -21.18
C VAL A 350 5.23 23.88 -21.70
N GLU A 351 4.93 23.55 -22.95
CA GLU A 351 3.61 23.73 -23.55
C GLU A 351 2.52 23.01 -22.73
N ARG A 352 2.77 21.75 -22.36
CA ARG A 352 1.85 20.96 -21.53
C ARG A 352 1.66 21.56 -20.14
N ALA A 353 2.74 21.98 -19.47
CA ALA A 353 2.67 22.63 -18.16
C ALA A 353 1.79 23.89 -18.22
N GLN A 354 2.00 24.74 -19.23
CA GLN A 354 1.18 25.95 -19.44
C GLN A 354 -0.28 25.61 -19.72
N ALA A 355 -0.56 24.61 -20.57
CA ALA A 355 -1.91 24.15 -20.85
C ALA A 355 -2.65 23.62 -19.61
N CYS A 356 -1.92 23.05 -18.65
CA CYS A 356 -2.44 22.61 -17.35
C CYS A 356 -2.44 23.71 -16.28
N GLY A 357 -2.11 24.96 -16.62
CA GLY A 357 -2.11 26.09 -15.69
C GLY A 357 -0.97 26.09 -14.68
N ILE A 358 0.12 25.36 -14.96
CA ILE A 358 1.29 25.27 -14.10
C ILE A 358 2.26 26.40 -14.46
N ASP A 359 2.69 27.16 -13.45
CA ASP A 359 3.71 28.19 -13.61
C ASP A 359 5.09 27.53 -13.84
N VAL A 360 5.57 27.63 -15.07
CA VAL A 360 6.87 27.10 -15.53
C VAL A 360 8.03 27.56 -14.67
N SER A 361 7.97 28.77 -14.09
CA SER A 361 9.04 29.28 -13.22
C SER A 361 9.25 28.40 -11.98
N THR A 362 8.17 27.82 -11.45
CA THR A 362 8.18 26.98 -10.24
C THR A 362 8.80 25.60 -10.46
N ILE A 363 8.85 25.13 -11.71
CA ILE A 363 9.39 23.83 -12.12
C ILE A 363 10.56 23.97 -13.12
N SER A 364 11.16 25.17 -13.18
CA SER A 364 12.24 25.50 -14.13
C SER A 364 13.43 24.55 -14.02
N THR A 365 13.92 24.30 -12.79
CA THR A 365 15.03 23.35 -12.56
C THR A 365 14.71 21.93 -13.03
N TYR A 366 13.46 21.51 -12.89
CA TYR A 366 13.01 20.21 -13.38
C TYR A 366 13.03 20.19 -14.92
N ILE A 367 12.46 21.20 -15.58
CA ILE A 367 12.46 21.31 -17.05
C ILE A 367 13.89 21.41 -17.61
N ASP A 368 14.76 22.16 -16.94
CA ASP A 368 16.16 22.31 -17.36
C ASP A 368 16.92 20.99 -17.33
N SER A 369 16.57 20.05 -16.45
CA SER A 369 17.18 18.72 -16.44
C SER A 369 17.00 17.98 -17.77
N PHE A 370 15.88 18.19 -18.47
CA PHE A 370 15.62 17.58 -19.77
C PHE A 370 16.41 18.24 -20.91
N ARG A 371 16.82 19.50 -20.74
CA ARG A 371 17.63 20.24 -21.73
C ARG A 371 19.04 19.70 -21.85
N TYR A 372 19.51 18.97 -20.85
CA TYR A 372 20.82 18.33 -20.85
C TYR A 372 20.85 16.99 -21.61
N GLY A 373 19.71 16.59 -22.19
CA GLY A 373 19.53 15.34 -22.91
C GLY A 373 18.77 14.33 -22.05
N ALA A 374 17.48 14.16 -22.33
CA ALA A 374 16.64 13.17 -21.65
C ALA A 374 16.27 12.03 -22.61
N PRO A 375 16.56 10.76 -22.28
CA PRO A 375 16.03 9.63 -23.02
C PRO A 375 14.51 9.52 -22.83
N PRO A 376 13.77 8.87 -23.75
CA PRO A 376 12.40 8.46 -23.49
C PRO A 376 12.34 7.61 -22.21
N HIS A 377 11.41 7.91 -21.32
CA HIS A 377 11.28 7.21 -20.04
C HIS A 377 9.83 7.18 -19.56
N GLY A 378 9.59 6.28 -18.62
CA GLY A 378 8.30 6.14 -17.98
C GLY A 378 8.45 5.43 -16.65
N GLY A 379 7.37 5.46 -15.88
CA GLY A 379 7.41 4.93 -14.53
C GLY A 379 6.03 4.85 -13.93
N PHE A 380 6.02 4.45 -12.67
CA PHE A 380 4.83 4.30 -11.87
C PHE A 380 5.13 4.52 -10.39
N GLY A 381 4.07 4.71 -9.60
CA GLY A 381 4.15 4.71 -8.15
C GLY A 381 3.02 3.87 -7.58
N ALA A 382 3.30 3.11 -6.51
CA ALA A 382 2.30 2.36 -5.77
C ALA A 382 2.31 2.73 -4.28
N GLY A 383 1.15 2.73 -3.63
CA GLY A 383 1.07 2.87 -2.17
C GLY A 383 1.23 1.50 -1.49
N LEU A 384 2.26 1.32 -0.67
CA LEU A 384 2.56 0.07 0.04
C LEU A 384 1.36 -0.43 0.86
N GLU A 385 0.79 0.47 1.67
CA GLU A 385 -0.33 0.19 2.56
C GLU A 385 -1.55 -0.28 1.76
N ARG A 386 -1.77 0.31 0.59
CA ARG A 386 -2.90 0.01 -0.30
C ARG A 386 -2.74 -1.34 -1.00
N VAL A 387 -1.53 -1.67 -1.46
CA VAL A 387 -1.21 -2.99 -2.00
C VAL A 387 -1.48 -4.09 -0.96
N VAL A 388 -0.97 -3.93 0.26
CA VAL A 388 -1.19 -4.92 1.34
C VAL A 388 -2.67 -5.00 1.73
N MET A 389 -3.35 -3.86 1.81
CA MET A 389 -4.77 -3.77 2.16
C MET A 389 -5.60 -4.60 1.19
N LEU A 390 -5.43 -4.39 -0.11
CA LEU A 390 -6.23 -5.04 -1.14
C LEU A 390 -5.82 -6.50 -1.35
N PHE A 391 -4.52 -6.83 -1.24
CA PHE A 391 -4.06 -8.22 -1.29
C PHE A 391 -4.72 -9.07 -0.19
N CYS A 392 -4.75 -8.54 1.04
CA CYS A 392 -5.35 -9.21 2.21
C CYS A 392 -6.86 -8.96 2.38
N GLY A 393 -7.53 -8.34 1.40
CA GLY A 393 -8.98 -8.07 1.48
C GLY A 393 -9.42 -7.20 2.67
N LEU A 394 -8.54 -6.34 3.18
CA LEU A 394 -8.82 -5.48 4.32
C LEU A 394 -9.65 -4.27 3.88
N ASN A 395 -10.59 -3.86 4.74
CA ASN A 395 -11.57 -2.81 4.43
C ASN A 395 -11.13 -1.38 4.82
N ASN A 396 -9.92 -1.20 5.38
CA ASN A 396 -9.44 0.12 5.79
C ASN A 396 -7.91 0.18 5.79
N ILE A 397 -7.36 1.17 5.10
CA ILE A 397 -5.91 1.36 4.89
C ILE A 397 -5.16 1.59 6.20
N ARG A 398 -5.83 2.12 7.23
CA ARG A 398 -5.23 2.32 8.55
C ARG A 398 -4.84 1.01 9.23
N LYS A 399 -5.41 -0.13 8.82
CA LYS A 399 -5.00 -1.46 9.32
C LYS A 399 -3.61 -1.84 8.83
N THR A 400 -3.23 -1.37 7.65
CA THR A 400 -1.94 -1.65 7.02
C THR A 400 -0.93 -0.52 7.21
N SER A 401 -1.29 0.62 7.77
CA SER A 401 -0.31 1.59 8.29
C SER A 401 0.01 1.30 9.76
N LEU A 402 1.30 1.27 10.11
CA LEU A 402 1.73 1.00 11.49
C LEU A 402 1.17 2.08 12.43
N PHE A 403 1.47 3.34 12.12
CA PHE A 403 0.95 4.53 12.79
C PHE A 403 0.28 5.44 11.76
N PRO A 404 -1.02 5.25 11.49
CA PRO A 404 -1.68 6.00 10.43
C PRO A 404 -1.68 7.51 10.70
N ARG A 405 -1.52 8.28 9.62
CA ARG A 405 -1.74 9.73 9.59
C ARG A 405 -2.88 10.03 8.63
N ASP A 406 -3.86 10.77 9.12
CA ASP A 406 -5.00 11.26 8.37
C ASP A 406 -5.38 12.66 8.88
N PRO A 407 -6.35 13.36 8.29
CA PRO A 407 -6.64 14.74 8.70
C PRO A 407 -7.04 14.92 10.18
N LEU A 408 -7.48 13.85 10.87
CA LEU A 408 -7.88 13.87 12.28
C LEU A 408 -6.85 13.23 13.22
N ARG A 409 -5.92 12.43 12.70
CA ARG A 409 -4.99 11.62 13.47
C ARG A 409 -3.54 12.02 13.24
N ILE A 410 -2.97 12.69 14.24
CA ILE A 410 -1.54 13.08 14.30
C ILE A 410 -0.77 12.40 15.45
N ALA A 411 -1.45 11.53 16.21
CA ALA A 411 -0.89 10.74 17.32
C ALA A 411 -1.63 9.40 17.45
N PRO A 412 -1.02 8.35 18.03
CA PRO A 412 0.41 8.19 18.33
C PRO A 412 1.28 8.17 17.06
#